data_AF-A0A1V0M4Q1-F1
#
_entry.id   AF-A0A1V0M4Q1-F1
#
_cell.length_a   1.000
_cell.length_b   1.000
_cell.length_c   1.000
_cell.angle_alpha   90.00
_cell.angle_beta   90.00
_cell.angle_gamma   90.00
#
_symmetry.space_group_name_H-M   'P 1'
#
loop_
_entity.id
_entity.type
_entity.pdbx_description
1 polymer ?
#
loop_
_entity_poly.entity_id
_entity_poly.type
_entity_poly.pdbx_seq_one_letter_code
_entity_poly.pdbx_strand_id
1 'polypeptide(L)'
;MDAFSDRIFEERYKDFLKIRSEWMKIVFNHAVYVDINAQGKASRPVAILTDKSSLNRSEELRLAWQQFAEWAEHKRIAGLSSVPVQIYSPVPDILKAVKTFTIGGFEATSTQNFLREEILRKIDKKLKLLHKTKDKNYFYIIDLEQDKNMMAQYPEGTRFRRRISGYTDVVLDIGTDKKSTQKLTRRKSIKNPKDERYRVGAHGIIIDGNSLNAPDAYDIYCGEKPISRYFDLISPVRCSLFTGGSLYLIADIERAKAARQITAASLAKTNPIPRKKSDPTQKEQQRLHRIAQEKQKAQQYVQQKTTDWLSSVQATDEQSS
;
A
#
# COMPACT_ATOMS: atom_id res chain seq x y z
N MET A 1 36.99 15.57 0.08
CA MET A 1 36.39 15.23 1.38
C MET A 1 35.59 13.93 1.21
N ASP A 2 35.34 13.18 2.29
CA ASP A 2 34.28 12.14 2.43
C ASP A 2 34.52 10.61 2.37
N ALA A 3 35.73 10.08 2.17
CA ALA A 3 35.92 8.61 2.26
C ALA A 3 35.57 8.02 3.65
N PHE A 4 35.72 8.81 4.72
CA PHE A 4 35.34 8.42 6.08
C PHE A 4 33.83 8.50 6.34
N SER A 5 33.08 9.41 5.69
CA SER A 5 31.65 9.56 5.95
C SER A 5 30.81 8.53 5.20
N ASP A 6 31.33 7.98 4.10
CA ASP A 6 30.67 6.94 3.31
C ASP A 6 30.84 5.55 3.92
N ARG A 7 32.03 5.22 4.45
CA ARG A 7 32.24 3.93 5.14
C ARG A 7 31.38 3.80 6.39
N ILE A 8 31.31 4.86 7.21
CA ILE A 8 30.44 4.89 8.41
C ILE A 8 28.97 4.75 8.00
N PHE A 9 28.56 5.36 6.89
CA PHE A 9 27.22 5.24 6.34
C PHE A 9 26.91 3.82 5.85
N GLU A 10 27.86 3.18 5.17
CA GLU A 10 27.72 1.81 4.71
C GLU A 10 27.61 0.83 5.89
N GLU A 11 28.44 0.97 6.92
CA GLU A 11 28.40 0.13 8.13
C GLU A 11 27.04 0.26 8.85
N ARG A 12 26.59 1.50 9.07
CA ARG A 12 25.27 1.78 9.65
C ARG A 12 24.12 1.28 8.78
N TYR A 13 24.24 1.34 7.46
CA TYR A 13 23.26 0.78 6.55
C TYR A 13 23.20 -0.75 6.65
N LYS A 14 24.35 -1.44 6.76
CA LYS A 14 24.41 -2.90 6.98
C LYS A 14 23.74 -3.29 8.29
N ASP A 15 23.97 -2.52 9.35
CA ASP A 15 23.29 -2.77 10.64
C ASP A 15 21.78 -2.48 10.57
N PHE A 16 21.38 -1.43 9.85
CA PHE A 16 19.98 -1.16 9.55
C PHE A 16 19.31 -2.32 8.80
N LEU A 17 19.99 -2.96 7.84
CA LEU A 17 19.45 -4.13 7.15
C LEU A 17 19.18 -5.31 8.09
N LYS A 18 20.02 -5.50 9.12
CA LYS A 18 19.78 -6.50 10.18
C LYS A 18 18.56 -6.13 11.02
N ILE A 19 18.48 -4.88 11.48
CA ILE A 19 17.32 -4.35 12.23
C ILE A 19 16.04 -4.56 11.44
N ARG A 20 16.05 -4.21 10.15
CA ARG A 20 14.92 -4.39 9.25
C ARG A 20 14.53 -5.86 9.09
N SER A 21 15.51 -6.73 8.90
CA SER A 21 15.27 -8.18 8.78
C SER A 21 14.63 -8.74 10.04
N GLU A 22 15.15 -8.37 11.21
CA GLU A 22 14.65 -8.82 12.50
C GLU A 22 13.24 -8.30 12.78
N TRP A 23 12.98 -7.01 12.51
CA TRP A 23 11.63 -6.44 12.57
C TRP A 23 10.65 -7.25 11.71
N MET A 24 10.96 -7.44 10.42
CA MET A 24 10.08 -8.18 9.53
C MET A 24 9.85 -9.62 10.01
N LYS A 25 10.86 -10.28 10.60
CA LYS A 25 10.72 -11.62 11.17
C LYS A 25 9.70 -11.64 12.31
N ILE A 26 9.77 -10.68 13.24
CA ILE A 26 8.78 -10.56 14.33
C ILE A 26 7.39 -10.30 13.76
N VAL A 27 7.24 -9.33 12.85
CA VAL A 27 5.93 -9.00 12.29
C VAL A 27 5.32 -10.17 11.54
N PHE A 28 6.09 -10.90 10.73
CA PHE A 28 5.57 -12.05 9.99
C PHE A 28 5.20 -13.22 10.91
N ASN A 29 6.03 -13.54 11.90
CA ASN A 29 5.76 -14.64 12.84
C ASN A 29 4.45 -14.47 13.62
N HIS A 30 4.05 -13.22 13.87
CA HIS A 30 2.85 -12.87 14.62
C HIS A 30 1.75 -12.25 13.75
N ALA A 31 1.85 -12.40 12.42
CA ALA A 31 0.89 -11.83 11.49
C ALA A 31 -0.48 -12.50 11.62
N VAL A 32 -1.52 -11.69 11.79
CA VAL A 32 -2.94 -12.09 11.69
C VAL A 32 -3.52 -11.82 10.30
N TYR A 33 -2.83 -11.00 9.51
CA TYR A 33 -3.18 -10.67 8.14
C TYR A 33 -1.93 -10.35 7.33
N VAL A 34 -1.92 -10.79 6.07
CA VAL A 34 -0.85 -10.52 5.11
C VAL A 34 -1.46 -10.27 3.73
N ASP A 35 -1.08 -9.18 3.09
CA ASP A 35 -1.45 -8.92 1.71
C ASP A 35 -0.48 -9.63 0.75
N ILE A 36 -0.99 -10.25 -0.31
CA ILE A 36 -0.17 -10.95 -1.31
C ILE A 36 -0.28 -10.17 -2.61
N ASN A 37 0.84 -9.63 -3.07
CA ASN A 37 0.85 -8.87 -4.32
C ASN A 37 0.72 -9.78 -5.55
N ALA A 38 0.56 -9.17 -6.73
CA ALA A 38 0.43 -9.89 -7.99
C ALA A 38 1.63 -10.80 -8.33
N GLN A 39 2.80 -10.60 -7.70
CA GLN A 39 3.97 -11.45 -7.84
C GLN A 39 4.06 -12.56 -6.78
N GLY A 40 2.99 -12.78 -5.99
CA GLY A 40 2.95 -13.80 -4.94
C GLY A 40 3.79 -13.46 -3.69
N LYS A 41 4.31 -12.22 -3.58
CA LYS A 41 5.11 -11.79 -2.42
C LYS A 41 4.21 -11.18 -1.36
N ALA A 42 4.43 -11.58 -0.10
CA ALA A 42 3.76 -10.94 1.02
C ALA A 42 4.20 -9.49 1.20
N SER A 43 3.25 -8.64 1.55
CA SER A 43 3.46 -7.26 1.89
C SER A 43 2.45 -6.80 2.94
N ARG A 44 2.75 -5.66 3.58
CA ARG A 44 1.82 -4.97 4.51
C ARG A 44 1.24 -5.89 5.60
N PRO A 45 2.09 -6.69 6.29
CA PRO A 45 1.59 -7.57 7.34
C PRO A 45 1.05 -6.78 8.53
N VAL A 46 0.00 -7.29 9.15
CA VAL A 46 -0.57 -6.77 10.40
C VAL A 46 -0.37 -7.84 11.46
N ALA A 47 0.38 -7.51 12.50
CA ALA A 47 0.73 -8.43 13.58
C ALA A 47 0.09 -8.03 14.91
N ILE A 48 -0.21 -9.03 15.74
CA ILE A 48 -0.65 -8.84 17.13
C ILE A 48 0.38 -9.50 18.04
N LEU A 49 1.00 -8.71 18.93
CA LEU A 49 1.92 -9.20 19.95
C LEU A 49 1.27 -9.11 21.32
N THR A 50 1.27 -10.21 22.07
CA THR A 50 0.81 -10.25 23.46
C THR A 50 1.97 -10.42 24.43
N ASP A 51 3.12 -10.92 23.98
CA ASP A 51 4.27 -11.18 24.83
C ASP A 51 5.12 -9.91 25.03
N LYS A 52 5.45 -9.62 26.30
CA LYS A 52 6.19 -8.42 26.67
C LYS A 52 7.61 -8.40 26.11
N SER A 53 8.25 -9.57 25.93
CA SER A 53 9.62 -9.65 25.44
C SER A 53 9.71 -9.22 23.97
N SER A 54 8.85 -9.73 23.10
CA SER A 54 8.82 -9.34 21.68
C SER A 54 8.32 -7.92 21.50
N LEU A 55 7.40 -7.44 22.35
CA LEU A 55 6.98 -6.03 22.35
C LEU A 55 8.17 -5.10 22.65
N ASN A 56 8.90 -5.35 23.75
CA ASN A 56 10.07 -4.56 24.11
C ASN A 56 11.14 -4.61 23.01
N ARG A 57 11.40 -5.80 22.46
CA ARG A 57 12.35 -5.95 21.37
C ARG A 57 11.91 -5.19 20.11
N SER A 58 10.62 -5.21 19.80
CA SER A 58 10.07 -4.44 18.68
C SER A 58 10.22 -2.94 18.89
N GLU A 59 10.05 -2.45 20.12
CA GLU A 59 10.26 -1.03 20.45
C GLU A 59 11.72 -0.60 20.27
N GLU A 60 12.68 -1.43 20.70
CA GLU A 60 14.11 -1.21 20.45
C GLU A 60 14.42 -1.14 18.96
N LEU A 61 13.93 -2.10 18.18
CA LEU A 61 14.13 -2.16 16.73
C LEU A 61 13.50 -0.94 16.03
N ARG A 62 12.30 -0.53 16.45
CA ARG A 62 11.63 0.66 15.92
C ARG A 62 12.43 1.93 16.19
N LEU A 63 12.97 2.07 17.39
CA LEU A 63 13.79 3.22 17.77
C LEU A 63 15.08 3.27 16.93
N ALA A 64 15.77 2.13 16.79
CA ALA A 64 16.98 2.05 15.97
C ALA A 64 16.67 2.32 14.48
N TRP A 65 15.52 1.87 13.99
CA TRP A 65 15.03 2.20 12.65
C TRP A 65 14.80 3.70 12.48
N GLN A 66 14.12 4.35 13.44
CA GLN A 66 13.86 5.78 13.41
C GLN A 66 15.16 6.60 13.36
N GLN A 67 16.14 6.24 14.20
CA GLN A 67 17.47 6.88 14.21
C GLN A 67 18.16 6.78 12.85
N PHE A 68 18.14 5.61 12.22
CA PHE A 68 18.69 5.44 10.88
C PHE A 68 17.92 6.27 9.84
N ALA A 69 16.58 6.28 9.89
CA ALA A 69 15.75 7.00 8.94
C ALA A 69 15.99 8.51 8.98
N GLU A 70 16.09 9.10 10.17
CA GLU A 70 16.42 10.52 10.37
C GLU A 70 17.81 10.86 9.81
N TRP A 71 18.79 10.01 10.09
CA TRP A 71 20.16 10.21 9.62
C TRP A 71 20.29 10.06 8.09
N ALA A 72 19.63 9.05 7.52
CA ALA A 72 19.57 8.84 6.08
C ALA A 72 18.88 10.00 5.36
N GLU A 73 17.82 10.56 5.96
CA GLU A 73 17.12 11.72 5.42
C GLU A 73 17.98 12.99 5.46
N HIS A 74 18.74 13.21 6.54
CA HIS A 74 19.72 14.31 6.62
C HIS A 74 20.77 14.21 5.52
N LYS A 75 21.37 13.02 5.30
CA LYS A 75 22.30 12.79 4.18
C LYS A 75 21.63 12.98 2.82
N ARG A 76 20.38 12.57 2.64
CA ARG A 76 19.63 12.72 1.39
C ARG A 76 19.39 14.19 1.04
N ILE A 77 18.99 15.01 2.02
CA ILE A 77 18.78 16.46 1.83
C ILE A 77 20.10 17.13 1.43
N ALA A 78 21.22 16.69 2.00
CA ALA A 78 22.56 17.15 1.62
C ALA A 78 23.05 16.61 0.25
N GLY A 79 22.30 15.74 -0.42
CA GLY A 79 22.70 15.13 -1.69
C GLY A 79 23.77 14.03 -1.58
N LEU A 80 24.01 13.52 -0.37
CA LEU A 80 25.09 12.58 -0.04
C LEU A 80 24.61 11.13 0.16
N SER A 81 23.30 10.87 0.05
CA SER A 81 22.74 9.52 0.21
C SER A 81 22.32 8.93 -1.14
N SER A 82 22.81 7.73 -1.44
CA SER A 82 22.39 6.91 -2.58
C SER A 82 21.26 5.93 -2.23
N VAL A 83 20.84 5.85 -0.95
CA VAL A 83 19.87 4.86 -0.48
C VAL A 83 18.44 5.31 -0.82
N PRO A 84 17.64 4.48 -1.50
CA PRO A 84 16.23 4.78 -1.78
C PRO A 84 15.40 4.96 -0.51
N VAL A 85 14.61 6.05 -0.45
CA VAL A 85 13.74 6.41 0.69
C VAL A 85 12.79 5.29 1.10
N GLN A 86 12.30 4.51 0.12
CA GLN A 86 11.36 3.42 0.33
C GLN A 86 11.92 2.26 1.17
N ILE A 87 13.24 2.22 1.40
CA ILE A 87 13.89 1.18 2.19
C ILE A 87 13.72 1.45 3.70
N TYR A 88 13.72 2.72 4.10
CA TYR A 88 13.71 3.13 5.50
C TYR A 88 12.48 3.97 5.89
N SER A 89 11.65 4.38 4.94
CA SER A 89 10.47 5.23 5.17
C SER A 89 9.22 4.69 4.46
N PRO A 90 8.04 4.72 5.11
CA PRO A 90 7.80 5.22 6.47
C PRO A 90 8.38 4.26 7.53
N VAL A 91 8.77 4.81 8.68
CA VAL A 91 9.18 3.99 9.83
C VAL A 91 7.96 3.20 10.31
N PRO A 92 8.08 1.88 10.51
CA PRO A 92 6.95 1.07 10.96
C PRO A 92 6.55 1.46 12.39
N ASP A 93 5.29 1.21 12.75
CA ASP A 93 4.76 1.66 14.04
C ASP A 93 4.19 0.53 14.89
N ILE A 94 4.09 0.81 16.19
CA ILE A 94 3.50 -0.06 17.21
C ILE A 94 2.31 0.66 17.80
N LEU A 95 1.10 0.19 17.48
CA LEU A 95 -0.12 0.79 18.00
C LEU A 95 -0.40 0.26 19.41
N LYS A 96 -0.25 1.14 20.40
CA LYS A 96 -0.58 0.90 21.81
C LYS A 96 -1.99 1.41 22.12
N ALA A 97 -2.61 0.89 23.18
CA ALA A 97 -3.94 1.29 23.64
C ALA A 97 -5.07 1.10 22.61
N VAL A 98 -4.90 0.17 21.66
CA VAL A 98 -5.94 -0.23 20.71
C VAL A 98 -6.89 -1.21 21.38
N LYS A 99 -8.17 -0.85 21.49
CA LYS A 99 -9.21 -1.70 22.10
C LYS A 99 -9.88 -2.64 21.12
N THR A 100 -10.18 -2.13 19.93
CA THR A 100 -10.74 -2.87 18.79
C THR A 100 -10.22 -2.28 17.50
N PHE A 101 -10.09 -3.09 16.43
CA PHE A 101 -9.71 -2.58 15.12
C PHE A 101 -10.30 -3.41 13.98
N THR A 102 -10.41 -2.84 12.79
CA THR A 102 -10.81 -3.57 11.58
C THR A 102 -9.74 -3.44 10.51
N ILE A 103 -9.34 -4.57 9.92
CA ILE A 103 -8.40 -4.61 8.80
C ILE A 103 -9.20 -4.54 7.50
N GLY A 104 -9.00 -3.48 6.73
CA GLY A 104 -9.60 -3.29 5.42
C GLY A 104 -8.57 -3.43 4.31
N GLY A 105 -8.71 -4.45 3.47
CA GLY A 105 -8.00 -4.58 2.19
C GLY A 105 -8.85 -4.05 1.04
N PHE A 106 -8.33 -3.12 0.24
CA PHE A 106 -9.03 -2.61 -0.95
C PHE A 106 -8.08 -2.36 -2.12
N GLU A 107 -8.56 -2.54 -3.34
CA GLU A 107 -7.82 -2.10 -4.51
C GLU A 107 -7.67 -0.57 -4.46
N ALA A 108 -6.44 -0.12 -4.34
CA ALA A 108 -6.15 1.29 -4.30
C ALA A 108 -5.77 1.81 -5.67
N THR A 109 -5.91 3.12 -5.78
CA THR A 109 -5.63 3.82 -7.00
C THR A 109 -4.85 5.07 -6.65
N SER A 110 -3.71 5.27 -7.32
CA SER A 110 -3.00 6.54 -7.29
C SER A 110 -3.38 7.35 -8.52
N THR A 111 -3.71 8.62 -8.33
CA THR A 111 -4.05 9.53 -9.42
C THR A 111 -3.14 10.73 -9.44
N GLN A 112 -2.65 11.09 -10.62
CA GLN A 112 -1.87 12.29 -10.84
C GLN A 112 -2.42 13.04 -12.04
N ASN A 113 -2.57 14.36 -11.93
CA ASN A 113 -2.98 15.19 -13.05
C ASN A 113 -1.75 15.67 -13.81
N PHE A 114 -1.86 15.77 -15.12
CA PHE A 114 -0.85 16.31 -16.02
C PHE A 114 -1.48 17.26 -17.00
N LEU A 115 -0.74 18.31 -17.36
CA LEU A 115 -1.04 19.11 -18.55
C LEU A 115 -0.45 18.44 -19.78
N ARG A 116 -1.08 18.63 -20.94
CA ARG A 116 -0.59 18.16 -22.24
C ARG A 116 0.87 18.55 -22.46
N GLU A 117 1.22 19.79 -22.16
CA GLU A 117 2.57 20.35 -22.36
C GLU A 117 3.60 19.66 -21.46
N GLU A 118 3.21 19.27 -20.24
CA GLU A 118 4.08 18.51 -19.33
C GLU A 118 4.35 17.11 -19.86
N ILE A 119 3.33 16.45 -20.44
CA ILE A 119 3.48 15.13 -21.04
C ILE A 119 4.43 15.22 -22.23
N LEU A 120 4.22 16.17 -23.13
CA LEU A 120 5.09 16.40 -24.30
C LEU A 120 6.55 16.64 -23.88
N ARG A 121 6.79 17.54 -22.90
CA ARG A 121 8.14 17.78 -22.36
C ARG A 121 8.78 16.52 -21.77
N LYS A 122 8.00 15.68 -21.09
CA LYS A 122 8.50 14.42 -20.52
C LYS A 122 8.83 13.39 -21.61
N ILE A 123 8.00 13.29 -22.65
CA ILE A 123 8.29 12.45 -23.82
C ILE A 123 9.58 12.90 -24.49
N ASP A 124 9.72 14.20 -24.78
CA ASP A 124 10.94 14.74 -25.40
C ASP A 124 12.20 14.48 -24.56
N LYS A 125 12.12 14.66 -23.24
CA LYS A 125 13.22 14.35 -22.32
C LYS A 125 13.58 12.87 -22.36
N LYS A 126 12.58 11.97 -22.42
CA LYS A 126 12.78 10.53 -22.46
C LYS A 126 13.37 10.08 -23.80
N LEU A 127 12.88 10.60 -24.92
CA LEU A 127 13.44 10.35 -26.27
C LEU A 127 14.90 10.80 -26.34
N LYS A 128 15.23 12.01 -25.90
CA LYS A 128 16.62 12.49 -25.84
C LYS A 128 17.54 11.56 -25.03
N LEU A 129 17.03 10.97 -23.94
CA LEU A 129 17.79 10.01 -23.13
C LEU A 129 17.98 8.67 -23.87
N LEU A 130 16.91 8.14 -24.47
CA LEU A 130 16.94 6.88 -25.20
C LEU A 130 17.87 6.94 -26.42
N HIS A 131 17.87 8.04 -27.17
CA HIS A 131 18.79 8.21 -28.31
C HIS A 131 20.26 8.30 -27.92
N LYS A 132 20.58 8.73 -26.68
CA LYS A 132 21.95 8.78 -26.14
C LYS A 132 22.43 7.44 -25.59
N THR A 133 21.52 6.50 -25.33
CA THR A 133 21.86 5.20 -24.76
C THR A 133 22.44 4.29 -25.86
N LYS A 134 23.44 3.48 -25.53
CA LYS A 134 24.09 2.56 -26.49
C LYS A 134 23.12 1.48 -26.97
N ASP A 135 22.33 0.92 -26.06
CA ASP A 135 21.29 -0.08 -26.36
C ASP A 135 19.94 0.61 -26.60
N LYS A 136 19.70 0.98 -27.86
CA LYS A 136 18.46 1.65 -28.27
C LYS A 136 17.33 0.62 -28.36
N ASN A 137 16.33 0.75 -27.49
CA ASN A 137 15.07 0.05 -27.67
C ASN A 137 14.24 0.77 -28.74
N TYR A 138 14.42 0.38 -30.00
CA TYR A 138 13.78 1.02 -31.16
C TYR A 138 12.25 0.98 -31.10
N PHE A 139 11.66 -0.12 -30.64
CA PHE A 139 10.20 -0.22 -30.52
C PHE A 139 9.64 0.81 -29.55
N TYR A 140 10.28 0.97 -28.38
CA TYR A 140 9.85 1.94 -27.40
C TYR A 140 10.05 3.40 -27.86
N ILE A 141 11.07 3.66 -28.68
CA ILE A 141 11.27 4.99 -29.30
C ILE A 141 10.13 5.30 -30.26
N ILE A 142 9.78 4.37 -31.15
CA ILE A 142 8.68 4.53 -32.12
C ILE A 142 7.35 4.78 -31.40
N ASP A 143 7.06 4.00 -30.35
CA ASP A 143 5.86 4.17 -29.54
C ASP A 143 5.78 5.58 -28.93
N LEU A 144 6.88 6.09 -28.37
CA LEU A 144 6.94 7.43 -27.78
C LEU A 144 6.79 8.54 -28.84
N GLU A 145 7.32 8.36 -30.04
CA GLU A 145 7.14 9.31 -31.15
C GLU A 145 5.70 9.36 -31.63
N GLN A 146 5.04 8.20 -31.75
CA GLN A 146 3.62 8.12 -32.08
C GLN A 146 2.76 8.79 -30.99
N ASP A 147 3.05 8.50 -29.73
CA ASP A 147 2.34 9.11 -28.60
C ASP A 147 2.56 10.63 -28.55
N LYS A 148 3.75 11.12 -28.90
CA LYS A 148 4.02 12.56 -29.02
C LYS A 148 3.11 13.20 -30.06
N ASN A 149 3.01 12.60 -31.24
CA ASN A 149 2.18 13.10 -32.33
C ASN A 149 0.69 13.09 -31.95
N MET A 150 0.22 12.01 -31.31
CA MET A 150 -1.15 11.92 -30.79
C MET A 150 -1.42 13.01 -29.74
N MET A 151 -0.52 13.17 -28.77
CA MET A 151 -0.67 14.17 -27.70
C MET A 151 -0.67 15.60 -28.25
N ALA A 152 0.07 15.85 -29.33
CA ALA A 152 0.13 17.16 -29.99
C ALA A 152 -1.19 17.57 -30.65
N GLN A 153 -2.05 16.61 -31.03
CA GLN A 153 -3.36 16.88 -31.64
C GLN A 153 -4.38 17.44 -30.64
N TYR A 154 -4.16 17.24 -29.33
CA TYR A 154 -5.03 17.83 -28.31
C TYR A 154 -4.77 19.34 -28.17
N PRO A 155 -5.82 20.14 -27.89
CA PRO A 155 -5.68 21.57 -27.64
C PRO A 155 -4.70 21.90 -26.51
N GLU A 156 -4.05 23.05 -26.60
CA GLU A 156 -3.19 23.55 -25.53
C GLU A 156 -3.94 23.68 -24.20
N GLY A 157 -3.30 23.31 -23.09
CA GLY A 157 -3.90 23.33 -21.77
C GLY A 157 -4.85 22.16 -21.47
N THR A 158 -4.99 21.21 -22.39
CA THR A 158 -5.76 19.97 -22.13
C THR A 158 -5.18 19.24 -20.90
N ARG A 159 -6.07 18.88 -19.97
CA ARG A 159 -5.70 18.19 -18.74
C ARG A 159 -6.00 16.71 -18.83
N PHE A 160 -5.03 15.92 -18.41
CA PHE A 160 -5.11 14.48 -18.31
C PHE A 160 -4.99 14.04 -16.86
N ARG A 161 -5.60 12.91 -16.53
CA ARG A 161 -5.42 12.21 -15.27
C ARG A 161 -4.81 10.84 -15.52
N ARG A 162 -3.61 10.64 -15.00
CA ARG A 162 -3.00 9.32 -14.89
C ARG A 162 -3.60 8.61 -13.69
N ARG A 163 -3.95 7.34 -13.87
CA ARG A 163 -4.46 6.44 -12.85
C ARG A 163 -3.58 5.19 -12.83
N ILE A 164 -3.00 4.87 -11.68
CA ILE A 164 -2.27 3.62 -11.44
C ILE A 164 -3.17 2.77 -10.55
N SER A 165 -3.58 1.62 -11.06
CA SER A 165 -4.40 0.60 -10.38
C SER A 165 -3.63 -0.72 -10.29
N GLY A 166 -4.24 -1.76 -9.70
CA GLY A 166 -3.59 -3.06 -9.56
C GLY A 166 -2.63 -3.17 -8.36
N TYR A 167 -2.76 -2.28 -7.36
CA TYR A 167 -2.16 -2.49 -6.05
C TYR A 167 -3.21 -2.44 -4.95
N THR A 168 -3.04 -3.28 -3.95
CA THR A 168 -3.90 -3.45 -2.79
C THR A 168 -3.42 -2.57 -1.66
N ASP A 169 -4.31 -1.80 -1.04
CA ASP A 169 -4.02 -1.00 0.14
C ASP A 169 -4.69 -1.57 1.37
N VAL A 170 -3.92 -1.59 2.45
CA VAL A 170 -4.31 -2.18 3.72
C VAL A 170 -4.41 -1.05 4.71
N VAL A 171 -5.56 -0.94 5.33
CA VAL A 171 -5.86 0.14 6.27
C VAL A 171 -6.52 -0.45 7.51
N LEU A 172 -6.10 0.03 8.67
CA LEU A 172 -6.69 -0.27 9.95
C LEU A 172 -7.63 0.84 10.35
N ASP A 173 -8.89 0.50 10.59
CA ASP A 173 -9.85 1.39 11.23
C ASP A 173 -9.87 1.06 12.73
N ILE A 174 -9.27 1.92 13.55
CA ILE A 174 -9.13 1.72 15.01
C ILE A 174 -10.41 2.20 15.70
N GLY A 175 -11.15 1.28 16.34
CA GLY A 175 -12.37 1.59 17.06
C GLY A 175 -12.09 1.93 18.52
N THR A 176 -12.49 3.14 18.94
CA THR A 176 -12.58 3.50 20.36
C THR A 176 -13.94 3.04 20.93
N ASP A 177 -13.97 2.63 22.21
CA ASP A 177 -15.02 1.83 22.85
C ASP A 177 -16.48 2.00 22.36
N LYS A 178 -17.13 0.84 22.14
CA LYS A 178 -18.54 0.65 21.74
C LYS A 178 -19.61 1.11 22.75
N LYS A 179 -19.33 2.06 23.64
CA LYS A 179 -20.40 2.73 24.42
C LYS A 179 -21.08 3.87 23.64
N SER A 180 -20.54 4.28 22.49
CA SER A 180 -21.18 5.23 21.57
C SER A 180 -21.88 4.55 20.39
N THR A 181 -22.45 3.36 20.60
CA THR A 181 -23.28 2.67 19.59
C THR A 181 -24.64 3.34 19.43
N GLN A 182 -24.67 4.63 19.13
CA GLN A 182 -25.81 5.32 18.54
C GLN A 182 -25.31 6.24 17.43
N LYS A 183 -25.80 5.96 16.22
CA LYS A 183 -25.71 6.80 15.00
C LYS A 183 -24.37 6.80 14.26
N LEU A 184 -24.02 5.64 13.68
CA LEU A 184 -23.39 5.59 12.35
C LEU A 184 -24.42 6.05 11.28
N THR A 185 -24.84 7.31 11.37
CA THR A 185 -25.64 7.98 10.36
C THR A 185 -25.07 9.37 10.14
N ARG A 186 -24.57 9.57 8.91
CA ARG A 186 -24.30 10.84 8.23
C ARG A 186 -23.01 11.57 8.62
N ARG A 187 -22.19 11.75 7.57
CA ARG A 187 -21.06 12.67 7.42
C ARG A 187 -21.30 14.00 8.17
N LYS A 188 -20.33 14.40 9.00
CA LYS A 188 -19.82 15.78 9.11
C LYS A 188 -18.45 15.76 9.80
N SER A 189 -17.48 16.37 9.13
CA SER A 189 -16.15 16.71 9.64
C SER A 189 -16.29 17.62 10.86
N ILE A 190 -15.97 17.13 12.04
CA ILE A 190 -15.67 17.92 13.24
C ILE A 190 -14.44 17.29 13.90
N LYS A 191 -13.48 18.12 14.25
CA LYS A 191 -12.14 17.79 14.75
C LYS A 191 -12.22 16.94 16.05
N ASN A 192 -11.88 15.65 15.92
CA ASN A 192 -11.51 14.62 16.93
C ASN A 192 -12.50 14.33 18.08
N PRO A 193 -12.89 13.04 18.30
CA PRO A 193 -11.93 11.94 18.48
C PRO A 193 -12.11 10.77 17.49
N LYS A 194 -11.12 10.64 16.58
CA LYS A 194 -10.30 9.45 16.33
C LYS A 194 -11.00 8.07 16.19
N ASP A 195 -11.71 7.84 15.09
CA ASP A 195 -11.44 6.62 14.30
C ASP A 195 -10.12 6.87 13.59
N GLU A 196 -8.99 6.56 14.23
CA GLU A 196 -7.69 6.72 13.59
C GLU A 196 -7.55 5.66 12.50
N ARG A 197 -7.70 6.12 11.26
CA ARG A 197 -7.50 5.31 10.07
C ARG A 197 -6.00 5.22 9.79
N TYR A 198 -5.37 4.11 10.18
CA TYR A 198 -3.95 3.89 10.01
C TYR A 198 -3.66 3.12 8.71
N ARG A 199 -2.84 3.69 7.82
CA ARG A 199 -2.46 3.04 6.57
C ARG A 199 -1.23 2.15 6.78
N VAL A 200 -1.37 0.85 6.52
CA VAL A 200 -0.29 -0.11 6.73
C VAL A 200 0.73 -0.01 5.60
N GLY A 201 1.97 0.33 5.95
CA GLY A 201 3.09 0.43 5.03
C GLY A 201 3.68 -0.93 4.64
N ALA A 202 4.69 -0.92 3.76
CA ALA A 202 5.34 -2.15 3.28
C ALA A 202 6.01 -2.96 4.41
N HIS A 203 6.47 -2.27 5.46
CA HIS A 203 7.12 -2.85 6.64
C HIS A 203 6.15 -3.41 7.69
N GLY A 204 4.85 -3.32 7.41
CA GLY A 204 3.80 -3.79 8.30
C GLY A 204 3.62 -2.91 9.54
N ILE A 205 2.85 -3.45 10.48
CA ILE A 205 2.51 -2.78 11.74
C ILE A 205 2.31 -3.82 12.83
N ILE A 206 2.63 -3.45 14.06
CA ILE A 206 2.37 -4.25 15.26
C ILE A 206 1.26 -3.59 16.07
N ILE A 207 0.34 -4.40 16.58
CA ILE A 207 -0.68 -4.01 17.54
C ILE A 207 -0.34 -4.68 18.87
N ASP A 208 -0.30 -3.89 19.95
CA ASP A 208 -0.19 -4.45 21.30
C ASP A 208 -1.49 -5.14 21.69
N GLY A 209 -1.45 -6.48 21.68
CA GLY A 209 -2.58 -7.34 22.01
C GLY A 209 -3.01 -7.26 23.47
N ASN A 210 -2.14 -6.78 24.38
CA ASN A 210 -2.50 -6.60 25.79
C ASN A 210 -3.48 -5.42 26.00
N SER A 211 -3.56 -4.52 25.02
CA SER A 211 -4.46 -3.37 25.03
C SER A 211 -5.86 -3.70 24.50
N LEU A 212 -6.05 -4.87 23.86
CA LEU A 212 -7.30 -5.26 23.24
C LEU A 212 -8.36 -5.66 24.27
N ASN A 213 -9.63 -5.37 23.96
CA ASN A 213 -10.76 -5.77 24.83
C ASN A 213 -10.92 -7.30 24.93
N ALA A 214 -10.48 -8.03 23.92
CA ALA A 214 -10.45 -9.48 23.84
C ALA A 214 -9.39 -9.92 22.81
N PRO A 215 -8.88 -11.16 22.85
CA PRO A 215 -7.92 -11.67 21.85
C PRO A 215 -8.41 -11.52 20.40
N ASP A 216 -9.71 -11.72 20.17
CA ASP A 216 -10.36 -11.63 18.86
C ASP A 216 -11.13 -10.31 18.68
N ALA A 217 -10.71 -9.24 19.35
CA ALA A 217 -11.33 -7.92 19.27
C ALA A 217 -11.05 -7.18 17.93
N TYR A 218 -10.94 -7.92 16.84
CA TYR A 218 -10.69 -7.39 15.50
C TYR A 218 -11.59 -8.03 14.42
N ASP A 219 -11.78 -7.35 13.30
CA ASP A 219 -12.45 -7.91 12.12
C ASP A 219 -11.58 -7.72 10.87
N ILE A 220 -11.78 -8.59 9.88
CA ILE A 220 -11.11 -8.48 8.58
C ILE A 220 -12.19 -8.28 7.52
N TYR A 221 -12.18 -7.09 6.93
CA TYR A 221 -13.03 -6.69 5.83
C TYR A 221 -12.21 -6.59 4.55
N CYS A 222 -11.95 -7.74 3.92
CA CYS A 222 -11.50 -7.81 2.53
C CYS A 222 -12.71 -7.85 1.59
N GLY A 223 -13.58 -6.83 1.69
CA GLY A 223 -14.68 -6.70 0.78
C GLY A 223 -14.26 -5.86 -0.43
N GLU A 224 -14.53 -6.35 -1.64
CA GLU A 224 -14.69 -5.49 -2.79
C GLU A 224 -15.83 -4.50 -2.46
N LYS A 225 -15.49 -3.33 -1.93
CA LYS A 225 -16.39 -2.19 -2.12
C LYS A 225 -16.54 -2.12 -3.64
N PRO A 226 -17.76 -2.08 -4.20
CA PRO A 226 -17.93 -1.83 -5.62
C PRO A 226 -17.40 -0.42 -5.87
N ILE A 227 -16.09 -0.32 -6.12
CA ILE A 227 -15.44 0.92 -6.45
C ILE A 227 -16.18 1.38 -7.68
N SER A 228 -16.67 2.61 -7.63
CA SER A 228 -17.42 3.22 -8.70
C SER A 228 -16.54 3.25 -9.95
N ARG A 229 -16.61 2.20 -10.77
CA ARG A 229 -15.84 2.01 -11.99
C ARG A 229 -16.33 2.89 -13.15
N TYR A 230 -16.54 4.19 -12.95
CA TYR A 230 -16.82 5.08 -14.08
C TYR A 230 -15.64 5.13 -15.06
N PHE A 231 -14.44 4.76 -14.61
CA PHE A 231 -13.29 4.52 -15.48
C PHE A 231 -13.47 3.33 -16.43
N ASP A 232 -14.27 2.32 -16.09
CA ASP A 232 -14.55 1.19 -17.01
C ASP A 232 -15.41 1.63 -18.21
N LEU A 233 -16.08 2.79 -18.09
CA LEU A 233 -16.87 3.37 -19.17
C LEU A 233 -16.01 4.23 -20.12
N ILE A 234 -14.72 4.42 -19.82
CA ILE A 234 -13.83 5.32 -20.55
C ILE A 234 -12.65 4.52 -21.08
N SER A 235 -12.39 4.62 -22.38
CA SER A 235 -11.16 4.06 -22.94
C SER A 235 -9.97 4.96 -22.59
N PRO A 236 -8.87 4.41 -22.04
CA PRO A 236 -7.70 5.21 -21.72
C PRO A 236 -7.01 5.72 -22.99
N VAL A 237 -6.45 6.92 -22.91
CA VAL A 237 -5.58 7.49 -23.95
C VAL A 237 -4.25 6.73 -23.93
N ARG A 238 -3.81 6.26 -25.10
CA ARG A 238 -2.52 5.59 -25.25
C ARG A 238 -1.39 6.54 -24.88
N CYS A 239 -0.49 6.09 -24.01
CA CYS A 239 0.70 6.83 -23.63
C CYS A 239 1.74 5.90 -23.00
N SER A 240 2.73 5.52 -23.80
CA SER A 240 3.83 4.60 -23.46
C SER A 240 4.82 5.19 -22.46
N LEU A 241 4.81 6.51 -22.28
CA LEU A 241 5.59 7.20 -21.23
C LEU A 241 5.29 6.65 -19.82
N PHE A 242 4.04 6.24 -19.59
CA PHE A 242 3.54 5.85 -18.27
C PHE A 242 3.31 4.34 -18.19
N THR A 243 4.38 3.58 -17.96
CA THR A 243 4.27 2.15 -17.68
C THR A 243 3.42 1.89 -16.43
N GLY A 244 2.57 0.86 -16.50
CA GLY A 244 1.71 0.42 -15.38
C GLY A 244 0.61 1.40 -14.96
N GLY A 245 0.28 2.42 -15.76
CA GLY A 245 -0.83 3.33 -15.47
C GLY A 245 -1.58 3.75 -16.71
N SER A 246 -2.89 3.95 -16.57
CA SER A 246 -3.77 4.39 -17.65
C SER A 246 -3.94 5.90 -17.61
N LEU A 247 -3.93 6.56 -18.76
CA LEU A 247 -4.14 8.00 -18.89
C LEU A 247 -5.56 8.27 -19.38
N TYR A 248 -6.25 9.25 -18.80
CA TYR A 248 -7.62 9.61 -19.16
C TYR A 248 -7.74 11.11 -19.35
N LEU A 249 -8.62 11.54 -20.26
CA LEU A 249 -9.01 12.94 -20.36
C LEU A 249 -9.91 13.32 -19.19
N ILE A 250 -9.66 14.49 -18.58
CA ILE A 250 -10.51 14.96 -17.48
C ILE A 250 -11.96 15.19 -17.93
N ALA A 251 -12.15 15.70 -19.16
CA ALA A 251 -13.47 15.88 -19.74
C ALA A 251 -14.27 14.56 -19.81
N ASP A 252 -13.62 13.45 -20.19
CA ASP A 252 -14.27 12.14 -20.27
C ASP A 252 -14.65 11.61 -18.89
N ILE A 253 -13.78 11.84 -17.90
CA ILE A 253 -14.04 11.50 -16.50
C ILE A 253 -15.28 12.24 -15.99
N GLU A 254 -15.40 13.54 -16.29
CA GLU A 254 -16.53 14.36 -15.87
C GLU A 254 -17.83 13.90 -16.54
N ARG A 255 -17.79 13.60 -17.84
CA ARG A 255 -18.93 13.04 -18.59
C ARG A 255 -19.40 11.70 -18.02
N ALA A 256 -18.48 10.76 -17.78
CA ALA A 256 -18.82 9.45 -17.21
C ALA A 256 -19.36 9.57 -15.78
N LYS A 257 -18.81 10.49 -14.98
CA LYS A 257 -19.28 10.76 -13.62
C LYS A 257 -20.72 11.30 -13.63
N ALA A 258 -21.03 12.23 -14.54
CA ALA A 258 -22.37 12.78 -14.70
C ALA A 258 -23.38 11.71 -15.16
N ALA A 259 -23.05 10.94 -16.20
CA ALA A 259 -23.91 9.86 -16.71
C ALA A 259 -24.25 8.82 -15.62
N ARG A 260 -23.27 8.50 -14.77
CA ARG A 260 -23.48 7.57 -13.66
C ARG A 260 -24.36 8.15 -12.56
N GLN A 261 -24.24 9.43 -12.23
CA GLN A 261 -25.11 10.06 -11.22
C GLN A 261 -26.58 10.00 -11.63
N ILE A 262 -26.86 10.21 -12.92
CA ILE A 262 -28.21 10.08 -13.48
C ILE A 262 -28.73 8.65 -13.35
N THR A 263 -27.91 7.66 -13.74
CA THR A 263 -28.28 6.23 -13.67
C THR A 263 -28.48 5.74 -12.23
N ALA A 264 -27.64 6.19 -11.30
CA ALA A 264 -27.78 5.84 -9.88
C ALA A 264 -29.06 6.44 -9.26
N ALA A 265 -29.43 7.66 -9.67
CA ALA A 265 -30.64 8.32 -9.20
C ALA A 265 -31.92 7.65 -9.74
N SER A 266 -31.90 7.06 -10.94
CA SER A 266 -33.04 6.31 -11.49
C SER A 266 -33.21 4.93 -10.85
N LEU A 267 -32.11 4.19 -10.62
CA LEU A 267 -32.11 2.90 -9.94
C LEU A 267 -32.59 2.98 -8.48
N ALA A 268 -32.19 4.01 -7.75
CA ALA A 268 -32.61 4.21 -6.36
C ALA A 268 -34.12 4.47 -6.21
N LYS A 269 -34.77 5.00 -7.27
CA LYS A 269 -36.22 5.25 -7.29
C LYS A 269 -37.04 4.01 -7.66
N THR A 270 -36.46 3.07 -8.39
CA THR A 270 -37.18 1.92 -8.97
C THR A 270 -37.15 0.68 -8.09
N ASN A 271 -36.09 0.46 -7.28
CA ASN A 271 -35.98 -0.71 -6.41
C ASN A 271 -35.36 -0.35 -5.04
N PRO A 272 -36.17 -0.02 -4.01
CA PRO A 272 -35.65 0.12 -2.66
C PRO A 272 -35.24 -1.26 -2.15
N ILE A 273 -33.93 -1.52 -2.08
CA ILE A 273 -33.39 -2.80 -1.56
C ILE A 273 -33.81 -2.93 -0.09
N PRO A 274 -34.65 -3.92 0.28
CA PRO A 274 -35.00 -4.14 1.67
C PRO A 274 -33.77 -4.63 2.42
N ARG A 275 -33.36 -3.92 3.47
CA ARG A 275 -32.29 -4.36 4.36
C ARG A 275 -32.75 -5.59 5.13
N LYS A 276 -32.37 -6.78 4.68
CA LYS A 276 -32.52 -8.01 5.49
C LYS A 276 -31.75 -7.81 6.80
N LYS A 277 -32.46 -7.88 7.93
CA LYS A 277 -31.85 -7.99 9.26
C LYS A 277 -31.24 -9.38 9.35
N SER A 278 -29.94 -9.50 9.11
CA SER A 278 -29.20 -10.73 9.35
C SER A 278 -29.12 -11.01 10.86
N ASP A 279 -29.26 -12.26 11.25
CA ASP A 279 -29.08 -12.73 12.63
C ASP A 279 -27.69 -12.33 13.18
N PRO A 280 -27.59 -11.74 14.38
CA PRO A 280 -26.31 -11.40 15.01
C PRO A 280 -25.38 -12.61 15.22
N THR A 281 -25.93 -13.80 15.47
CA THR A 281 -25.12 -15.02 15.70
C THR A 281 -24.45 -15.49 14.41
N GLN A 282 -25.19 -15.49 13.30
CA GLN A 282 -24.66 -15.82 11.98
C GLN A 282 -23.56 -14.84 11.54
N LYS A 283 -23.74 -13.54 11.84
CA LYS A 283 -22.71 -12.52 11.59
C LYS A 283 -21.42 -12.79 12.34
N GLU A 284 -21.52 -13.20 13.60
CA GLU A 284 -20.35 -13.49 14.43
C GLU A 284 -19.61 -14.74 13.95
N GLN A 285 -20.33 -15.79 13.57
CA GLN A 285 -19.72 -16.99 12.98
C GLN A 285 -19.00 -16.67 11.65
N GLN A 286 -19.61 -15.86 10.79
CA GLN A 286 -18.96 -15.39 9.55
C GLN A 286 -17.71 -14.56 9.83
N ARG A 287 -17.74 -13.72 10.87
CA ARG A 287 -16.59 -12.92 11.32
C ARG A 287 -15.42 -13.84 11.70
N LEU A 288 -15.66 -14.78 12.61
CA LEU A 288 -14.64 -15.71 13.10
C LEU A 288 -14.08 -16.60 11.99
N HIS A 289 -14.93 -17.07 11.08
CA HIS A 289 -14.49 -17.86 9.93
C HIS A 289 -13.54 -17.07 9.02
N ARG A 290 -13.84 -15.80 8.71
CA ARG A 290 -12.95 -14.93 7.91
C ARG A 290 -11.61 -14.71 8.60
N ILE A 291 -11.62 -14.48 9.91
CA ILE A 291 -10.41 -14.31 10.71
C ILE A 291 -9.55 -15.59 10.65
N ALA A 292 -10.17 -16.76 10.83
CA ALA A 292 -9.47 -18.03 10.77
C ALA A 292 -8.81 -18.27 9.41
N GLN A 293 -9.53 -18.00 8.31
CA GLN A 293 -9.01 -18.14 6.95
C GLN A 293 -7.78 -17.26 6.68
N GLU A 294 -7.84 -15.97 7.02
CA GLU A 294 -6.72 -15.04 6.78
C GLU A 294 -5.54 -15.33 7.70
N LYS A 295 -5.78 -15.74 8.95
CA LYS A 295 -4.72 -16.18 9.85
C LYS A 295 -4.02 -17.43 9.32
N GLN A 296 -4.76 -18.40 8.79
CA GLN A 296 -4.19 -19.60 8.19
C GLN A 296 -3.34 -19.25 6.95
N LYS A 297 -3.83 -18.35 6.09
CA LYS A 297 -3.09 -17.86 4.92
C LYS A 297 -1.80 -17.14 5.32
N ALA A 298 -1.83 -16.29 6.34
CA ALA A 298 -0.64 -15.64 6.87
C ALA A 298 0.37 -16.67 7.40
N GLN A 299 -0.08 -17.67 8.15
CA GLN A 299 0.77 -18.73 8.70
C GLN A 299 1.38 -19.62 7.61
N GLN A 300 0.62 -19.99 6.58
CA GLN A 300 1.12 -20.76 5.45
C GLN A 300 2.26 -20.04 4.73
N TYR A 301 2.13 -18.72 4.54
CA TYR A 301 3.20 -17.93 3.93
C TYR A 301 4.49 -17.95 4.78
N VAL A 302 4.37 -17.80 6.11
CA VAL A 302 5.51 -17.86 7.03
C VAL A 302 6.18 -19.23 6.98
N GLN A 303 5.40 -20.31 6.97
CA GLN A 303 5.91 -21.67 6.87
C GLN A 303 6.69 -21.88 5.57
N GLN A 304 6.09 -21.53 4.42
CA GLN A 304 6.75 -21.62 3.11
C GLN A 304 8.07 -20.84 3.09
N LYS A 305 8.08 -19.61 3.60
CA LYS A 305 9.31 -18.79 3.67
C LYS A 305 10.37 -19.36 4.60
N THR A 306 9.96 -19.99 5.69
CA THR A 306 10.89 -20.62 6.64
C THR A 306 11.52 -21.86 6.00
N THR A 307 10.74 -22.65 5.26
CA THR A 307 11.23 -23.80 4.49
C THR A 307 12.15 -23.37 3.34
N ASP A 308 11.78 -22.34 2.57
CA ASP A 308 12.63 -21.76 1.53
C ASP A 308 13.99 -21.33 2.11
N TRP A 309 13.98 -20.66 3.26
CA TRP A 309 15.20 -20.19 3.91
C TRP A 309 16.08 -21.35 4.39
N LEU A 310 15.49 -22.35 5.07
CA LEU A 310 16.21 -23.54 5.51
C LEU A 310 16.83 -24.33 4.35
N SER A 311 16.09 -24.48 3.24
CA SER A 311 16.60 -25.14 2.03
C SER A 311 17.74 -24.36 1.35
N SER A 312 17.69 -23.02 1.38
CA SER A 312 18.76 -22.18 0.84
C SER A 312 20.04 -22.19 1.67
N VAL A 313 19.94 -22.42 2.99
CA VAL A 313 21.09 -22.55 3.90
C VAL A 313 21.75 -23.92 3.77
N GLN A 314 20.97 -24.99 3.60
CA GLN A 314 21.50 -26.34 3.36
C GLN A 314 22.24 -26.45 2.02
N ALA A 315 21.76 -25.78 0.97
CA ALA A 315 22.43 -25.77 -0.33
C ALA A 315 23.79 -25.03 -0.33
N THR A 316 24.01 -24.08 0.59
CA THR A 316 25.31 -23.40 0.73
C THR A 316 26.35 -24.21 1.51
N ASP A 317 25.92 -25.10 2.40
CA ASP A 317 26.84 -25.96 3.16
C ASP A 317 27.33 -27.16 2.34
N GLU A 318 26.51 -27.68 1.40
CA GLU A 318 26.91 -28.76 0.48
C GLU A 318 27.86 -28.31 -0.65
N GLN A 319 27.96 -27.00 -0.94
CA GLN A 319 28.94 -26.46 -1.90
C GLN A 319 30.26 -26.02 -1.25
N SER A 320 30.34 -26.11 0.08
CA SER A 320 31.52 -25.75 0.88
C SER A 320 32.31 -26.96 1.40
N SER A 321 31.90 -28.17 0.99
CA SER A 321 32.50 -29.45 1.41
C SER A 321 33.33 -30.09 0.31
#